data_AF-A0A8J8K3Y6-F1
#
_entry.id   AF-A0A8J8K3Y6-F1
#
_cell.length_a   1.000
_cell.length_b   1.000
_cell.length_c   1.000
_cell.angle_alpha   90.00
_cell.angle_beta   90.00
_cell.angle_gamma   90.00
#
_symmetry.space_group_name_H-M   'P 1'
#
loop_
_entity.id
_entity.type
_entity.pdbx_description
1 polymer ?
#
loop_
_entity_poly.entity_id
_entity_poly.type
_entity_poly.pdbx_seq_one_letter_code
_entity_poly.pdbx_strand_id
1 'polypeptide(L)'
;MPISIIKSRRGVSEVLATVIIIVLVVAAASITAVILVNVDVVTLPGSTGTTTTSKNVTLTIYIESYNDTDFDNLYDTMVIYLSSDVDSPNIFVRDIDLLLPTGQTIDDLVPWVISDTSQGWNSEYGGYNVPLGIINATFVLNINSLSINQGEIDKGESFYIVVYYTYVTEVGPRFETVTDFRQSKLITLL
;
A
#
# COMPACT_ATOMS: atom_id res chain seq x y z
N MET A 1 -36.18 23.51 -63.53
CA MET A 1 -36.11 24.37 -62.33
C MET A 1 -35.24 23.66 -61.30
N PRO A 2 -34.14 24.24 -60.79
CA PRO A 2 -33.42 23.64 -59.68
C PRO A 2 -34.03 24.07 -58.35
N ILE A 3 -34.25 23.11 -57.46
CA ILE A 3 -34.69 23.33 -56.07
C ILE A 3 -33.46 23.76 -55.26
N SER A 4 -33.51 24.92 -54.63
CA SER A 4 -32.49 25.37 -53.70
C SER A 4 -32.67 24.68 -52.34
N ILE A 5 -31.65 23.96 -51.88
CA ILE A 5 -31.59 23.42 -50.52
C ILE A 5 -31.00 24.51 -49.61
N ILE A 6 -31.85 25.14 -48.80
CA ILE A 6 -31.40 26.07 -47.76
C ILE A 6 -30.82 25.24 -46.60
N LYS A 7 -29.49 25.21 -46.47
CA LYS A 7 -28.82 24.64 -45.30
C LYS A 7 -29.05 25.58 -44.10
N SER A 8 -29.94 25.19 -43.20
CA SER A 8 -30.10 25.81 -41.88
C SER A 8 -28.84 25.56 -41.03
N ARG A 9 -27.93 26.55 -40.98
CA ARG A 9 -26.91 26.61 -39.92
C ARG A 9 -27.56 27.21 -38.68
N ARG A 10 -28.11 26.37 -37.79
CA ARG A 10 -28.46 26.80 -36.43
C ARG A 10 -27.15 26.95 -35.65
N GLY A 11 -26.66 28.18 -35.52
CA GLY A 11 -25.59 28.51 -34.58
C GLY A 11 -26.11 28.30 -33.16
N VAL A 12 -25.39 27.50 -32.38
CA VAL A 12 -25.61 27.40 -30.93
C VAL A 12 -25.28 28.77 -30.35
N SER A 13 -26.21 29.37 -29.59
CA SER A 13 -25.99 30.66 -28.93
C SER A 13 -24.72 30.60 -28.09
N GLU A 14 -23.87 31.63 -28.15
CA GLU A 14 -22.60 31.71 -27.40
C GLU A 14 -22.81 31.49 -25.89
N VAL A 15 -23.97 31.95 -25.38
CA VAL A 15 -24.40 31.73 -23.99
C VAL A 15 -24.62 30.23 -23.71
N LEU A 16 -25.26 29.52 -24.63
CA LEU A 16 -25.54 28.09 -24.48
C LEU A 16 -24.24 27.26 -24.55
N ALA A 17 -23.31 27.64 -25.42
CA ALA A 17 -21.99 27.00 -25.49
C ALA A 17 -21.19 27.21 -24.20
N THR A 18 -21.22 28.42 -23.63
CA THR A 18 -20.52 28.75 -22.38
C THR A 18 -21.08 27.96 -21.20
N VAL A 19 -22.41 27.85 -21.09
CA VAL A 19 -23.05 27.06 -20.03
C VAL A 19 -22.68 25.58 -20.12
N ILE A 20 -22.66 25.02 -21.32
CA ILE A 20 -22.28 23.61 -21.52
C ILE A 20 -20.82 23.37 -21.08
N ILE A 21 -19.90 24.28 -21.40
CA ILE A 21 -18.50 24.16 -21.00
C ILE A 21 -18.36 24.22 -19.48
N ILE A 22 -19.03 25.15 -18.80
CA ILE A 22 -18.97 25.27 -17.34
C ILE A 22 -19.50 24.00 -16.67
N VAL A 23 -20.63 23.47 -17.14
CA VAL A 23 -21.21 22.23 -16.60
C VAL A 23 -20.28 21.04 -16.79
N LEU A 24 -19.65 20.92 -17.96
CA LEU A 24 -18.65 19.88 -18.24
C LEU A 24 -17.43 19.98 -17.33
N VAL A 25 -16.92 21.19 -17.10
CA VAL A 25 -15.76 21.41 -16.22
C VAL A 25 -16.09 21.07 -14.77
N VAL A 26 -17.26 21.47 -14.27
CA VAL A 26 -17.69 21.15 -12.91
C VAL A 26 -17.94 19.65 -12.74
N ALA A 27 -18.53 18.99 -13.73
CA ALA A 27 -18.74 17.54 -13.71
C ALA A 27 -17.40 16.77 -13.78
N ALA A 28 -16.46 17.22 -14.60
CA ALA A 28 -15.13 16.62 -14.65
C ALA A 28 -14.41 16.78 -13.31
N ALA A 29 -14.44 17.98 -12.72
CA ALA A 29 -13.81 18.27 -11.44
C ALA A 29 -14.42 17.50 -10.25
N SER A 30 -15.75 17.27 -10.26
CA SER A 30 -16.39 16.47 -9.21
C SER A 30 -16.06 14.98 -9.34
N ILE A 31 -15.94 14.45 -10.56
CA ILE A 31 -15.50 13.07 -10.79
C ILE A 31 -14.03 12.90 -10.35
N THR A 32 -13.13 13.81 -10.72
CA THR A 32 -11.74 13.74 -10.25
C THR A 32 -11.64 13.92 -8.74
N ALA A 33 -12.43 14.80 -8.12
CA ALA A 33 -12.40 14.96 -6.66
C ALA A 33 -12.93 13.72 -5.93
N VAL A 34 -13.98 13.06 -6.43
CA VAL A 34 -14.48 11.80 -5.84
C VAL A 34 -13.47 10.67 -6.01
N ILE A 35 -12.76 10.62 -7.14
CA ILE A 35 -11.64 9.67 -7.32
C ILE A 35 -10.50 10.04 -6.36
N LEU A 36 -10.07 11.29 -6.30
CA LEU A 36 -8.93 11.73 -5.48
C LEU A 36 -9.19 11.67 -3.95
N VAL A 37 -10.45 11.75 -3.52
CA VAL A 37 -10.84 11.66 -2.10
C VAL A 37 -11.11 10.22 -1.66
N ASN A 38 -11.34 9.28 -2.60
CA ASN A 38 -11.56 7.85 -2.32
C ASN A 38 -10.40 6.93 -2.76
N VAL A 39 -9.41 7.45 -3.46
CA VAL A 39 -8.05 6.92 -3.57
C VAL A 39 -7.41 7.32 -2.22
N ASP A 40 -7.00 6.44 -1.31
CA ASP A 40 -6.10 5.34 -1.58
C ASP A 40 -5.92 4.50 -0.29
N VAL A 41 -6.76 3.49 -0.09
CA VAL A 41 -6.37 2.27 0.65
C VAL A 41 -6.89 1.12 -0.18
N VAL A 42 -6.00 0.42 -0.87
CA VAL A 42 -6.34 -0.85 -1.51
C VAL A 42 -6.94 -1.73 -0.42
N THR A 43 -8.22 -2.07 -0.56
CA THR A 43 -8.89 -2.91 0.44
C THR A 43 -8.49 -4.35 0.16
N LEU A 44 -7.41 -4.81 0.80
CA LEU A 44 -7.07 -6.21 0.80
C LEU A 44 -8.12 -6.97 1.64
N PRO A 45 -8.67 -8.10 1.15
CA PRO A 45 -9.60 -8.90 1.93
C PRO A 45 -8.88 -9.44 3.17
N GLY A 46 -9.18 -8.86 4.34
CA GLY A 46 -8.59 -9.23 5.61
C GLY A 46 -9.54 -10.01 6.52
N SER A 47 -8.96 -11.03 7.17
CA SER A 47 -9.51 -11.87 8.23
C SER A 47 -10.62 -12.86 7.87
N THR A 48 -10.24 -14.14 7.78
CA THR A 48 -11.13 -15.31 7.99
C THR A 48 -11.10 -15.70 9.47
N GLY A 49 -11.61 -14.84 10.35
CA GLY A 49 -11.71 -15.11 11.79
C GLY A 49 -13.11 -14.81 12.33
N THR A 50 -13.76 -15.83 12.90
CA THR A 50 -14.99 -15.68 13.67
C THR A 50 -14.81 -14.65 14.78
N THR A 51 -15.82 -13.81 14.97
CA THR A 51 -15.90 -12.69 15.93
C THR A 51 -15.22 -12.99 17.28
N THR A 52 -13.97 -12.55 17.38
CA THR A 52 -13.12 -12.58 18.56
C THR A 52 -12.85 -11.12 18.96
N THR A 53 -12.67 -10.85 20.25
CA THR A 53 -12.05 -9.60 20.71
C THR A 53 -10.58 -9.60 20.30
N SER A 54 -10.35 -9.33 19.02
CA SER A 54 -9.03 -9.10 18.42
C SER A 54 -8.34 -7.99 19.21
N LYS A 55 -7.10 -8.22 19.63
CA LYS A 55 -6.28 -7.14 20.19
C LYS A 55 -5.94 -6.20 19.04
N ASN A 56 -6.10 -4.90 19.26
CA ASN A 56 -5.72 -3.95 18.23
C ASN A 56 -4.20 -3.94 18.08
N VAL A 57 -3.71 -4.29 16.89
CA VAL A 57 -2.31 -4.16 16.54
C VAL A 57 -2.13 -2.80 15.86
N THR A 58 -1.27 -1.97 16.41
CA THR A 58 -0.93 -0.65 15.89
C THR A 58 0.55 -0.64 15.55
N LEU A 59 0.85 -0.54 14.25
CA LEU A 59 2.21 -0.51 13.74
C LEU A 59 2.49 0.82 13.06
N THR A 60 3.62 1.42 13.42
CA THR A 60 4.21 2.52 12.66
C THR A 60 5.25 1.93 11.72
N ILE A 61 5.06 2.13 10.42
CA ILE A 61 5.90 1.59 9.35
C ILE A 61 6.44 2.76 8.54
N TYR A 62 7.76 2.80 8.33
CA TYR A 62 8.39 3.74 7.41
C TYR A 62 9.67 3.16 6.82
N ILE A 63 10.19 3.85 5.80
CA ILE A 63 11.38 3.43 5.08
C ILE A 63 12.54 4.30 5.56
N GLU A 64 13.60 3.64 6.02
CA GLU A 64 14.78 4.32 6.52
C GLU A 64 15.74 4.68 5.39
N SER A 65 15.97 3.74 4.48
CA SER A 65 16.86 3.97 3.33
C SER A 65 16.65 2.97 2.20
N TYR A 66 17.18 3.35 1.04
CA TYR A 66 17.35 2.54 -0.15
C TYR A 66 18.81 2.54 -0.52
N ASN A 67 19.34 1.41 -0.94
CA ASN A 67 20.71 1.34 -1.41
C ASN A 67 20.84 0.43 -2.63
N ASP A 68 21.48 0.99 -3.64
CA ASP A 68 22.07 0.26 -4.76
C ASP A 68 23.42 -0.28 -4.28
N THR A 69 23.56 -1.60 -4.21
CA THR A 69 24.73 -2.26 -3.66
C THR A 69 25.76 -2.64 -4.71
N ASP A 70 25.37 -2.72 -5.99
CA ASP A 70 26.26 -3.11 -7.09
C ASP A 70 26.56 -1.99 -8.11
N PHE A 71 25.99 -0.80 -7.88
CA PHE A 71 26.17 0.44 -8.66
C PHE A 71 25.66 0.37 -10.10
N ASP A 72 24.72 -0.52 -10.39
CA ASP A 72 24.07 -0.57 -11.69
C ASP A 72 22.93 0.48 -11.86
N ASN A 73 22.67 1.26 -10.80
CA ASN A 73 21.58 2.22 -10.60
C ASN A 73 20.22 1.59 -10.29
N LEU A 74 20.16 0.29 -10.00
CA LEU A 74 19.00 -0.41 -9.45
C LEU A 74 19.10 -0.46 -7.93
N TYR A 75 17.97 -0.30 -7.23
CA TYR A 75 17.96 -0.46 -5.78
C TYR A 75 17.89 -1.95 -5.40
N ASP A 76 18.97 -2.45 -4.80
CA ASP A 76 19.06 -3.84 -4.35
C ASP A 76 18.46 -4.06 -2.96
N THR A 77 18.46 -3.02 -2.12
CA THR A 77 18.09 -3.16 -0.71
C THR A 77 17.16 -2.05 -0.23
N MET A 78 16.21 -2.45 0.60
CA MET A 78 15.30 -1.55 1.31
C MET A 78 15.35 -1.82 2.81
N VAL A 79 15.55 -0.77 3.59
CA VAL A 79 15.53 -0.85 5.05
C VAL A 79 14.19 -0.32 5.56
N ILE A 80 13.39 -1.22 6.12
CA ILE A 80 12.08 -0.93 6.69
C ILE A 80 12.19 -0.89 8.20
N TYR A 81 11.60 0.15 8.76
CA TYR A 81 11.44 0.34 10.17
C TYR A 81 10.02 0.01 10.61
N LEU A 82 9.91 -0.71 11.72
CA LEU A 82 8.65 -1.07 12.34
C LEU A 82 8.67 -0.75 13.85
N SER A 83 7.62 -0.12 14.33
CA SER A 83 7.38 0.07 15.77
C SER A 83 5.98 -0.33 16.15
N SER A 84 5.89 -1.03 17.27
CA SER A 84 4.66 -1.46 17.89
C SER A 84 4.28 -0.48 18.99
N ASP A 85 3.01 -0.09 19.04
CA ASP A 85 2.50 0.71 20.16
C ASP A 85 2.52 -0.09 21.47
N VAL A 86 2.46 0.61 22.60
CA VAL A 86 2.45 0.00 23.95
C VAL A 86 1.23 -0.86 24.21
N ASP A 87 0.11 -0.56 23.54
CA ASP A 87 -1.15 -1.29 23.65
C ASP A 87 -1.25 -2.49 22.70
N SER A 88 -0.27 -2.63 21.78
CA SER A 88 -0.25 -3.74 20.82
C SER A 88 0.35 -5.00 21.45
N PRO A 89 -0.14 -6.21 21.11
CA PRO A 89 0.46 -7.45 21.56
C PRO A 89 1.86 -7.67 20.96
N ASN A 90 2.61 -8.64 21.49
CA ASN A 90 3.74 -9.21 20.77
C ASN A 90 3.25 -9.76 19.44
N ILE A 91 3.93 -9.41 18.35
CA ILE A 91 3.64 -9.93 17.02
C ILE A 91 4.83 -10.72 16.47
N PHE A 92 4.54 -11.58 15.50
CA PHE A 92 5.52 -12.34 14.76
C PHE A 92 5.37 -11.96 13.29
N VAL A 93 6.29 -11.14 12.79
CA VAL A 93 6.29 -10.68 11.39
C VAL A 93 6.69 -11.85 10.50
N ARG A 94 5.75 -12.31 9.68
CA ARG A 94 5.94 -13.42 8.76
C ARG A 94 6.58 -12.97 7.48
N ASP A 95 6.11 -11.83 6.97
CA ASP A 95 6.50 -11.30 5.68
C ASP A 95 6.22 -9.80 5.59
N ILE A 96 6.91 -9.12 4.67
CA ILE A 96 6.72 -7.72 4.37
C ILE A 96 6.68 -7.55 2.85
N ASP A 97 5.63 -6.91 2.35
CA ASP A 97 5.38 -6.73 0.93
C ASP A 97 5.21 -5.24 0.56
N LEU A 98 5.40 -4.89 -0.71
CA LEU A 98 5.03 -3.58 -1.26
C LEU A 98 3.80 -3.75 -2.15
N LEU A 99 2.78 -2.98 -1.82
CA LEU A 99 1.52 -2.95 -2.53
C LEU A 99 1.48 -1.69 -3.39
N LEU A 100 1.37 -1.86 -4.69
CA LEU A 100 1.15 -0.74 -5.60
C LEU A 100 -0.28 -0.18 -5.42
N PRO A 101 -0.52 1.11 -5.75
CA PRO A 101 -1.87 1.69 -5.74
C PRO A 101 -2.85 0.96 -6.67
N THR A 102 -2.34 0.23 -7.66
CA THR A 102 -3.12 -0.67 -8.52
C THR A 102 -3.71 -1.88 -7.78
N GLY A 103 -3.22 -2.19 -6.58
CA GLY A 103 -3.60 -3.34 -5.77
C GLY A 103 -2.79 -4.60 -6.05
N GLN A 104 -1.74 -4.51 -6.87
CA GLN A 104 -0.81 -5.59 -7.13
C GLN A 104 0.36 -5.54 -6.12
N THR A 105 0.67 -6.66 -5.50
CA THR A 105 1.88 -6.84 -4.70
C THR A 105 3.08 -7.09 -5.61
N ILE A 106 4.27 -6.65 -5.20
CA ILE A 106 5.49 -6.83 -6.01
C ILE A 106 5.97 -8.29 -5.98
N ASP A 107 5.66 -9.04 -4.92
CA ASP A 107 6.08 -10.44 -4.72
C ASP A 107 5.57 -11.41 -5.81
N ASP A 108 4.47 -11.08 -6.50
CA ASP A 108 3.96 -11.90 -7.61
C ASP A 108 4.89 -11.90 -8.84
N LEU A 109 5.84 -10.96 -8.94
CA LEU A 109 6.70 -10.77 -10.12
C LEU A 109 8.20 -10.85 -9.82
N VAL A 110 8.66 -10.42 -8.64
CA VAL A 110 10.06 -10.49 -8.21
C VAL A 110 10.11 -10.87 -6.73
N PRO A 111 10.47 -12.12 -6.39
CA PRO A 111 10.55 -12.53 -4.99
C PRO A 111 11.67 -11.76 -4.30
N TRP A 112 11.36 -11.15 -3.15
CA TRP A 112 12.36 -10.64 -2.21
C TRP A 112 12.45 -11.53 -0.98
N VAL A 113 13.46 -11.29 -0.17
CA VAL A 113 13.61 -11.94 1.12
C VAL A 113 13.99 -10.93 2.18
N ILE A 114 13.48 -11.14 3.39
CA ILE A 114 14.05 -10.51 4.59
C ILE A 114 15.46 -11.09 4.75
N SER A 115 16.45 -10.31 4.34
CA SER A 115 17.85 -10.71 4.29
C SER A 115 18.56 -10.51 5.62
N ASP A 116 18.16 -9.47 6.37
CA ASP A 116 18.66 -9.16 7.70
C ASP A 116 17.57 -8.50 8.56
N THR A 117 17.67 -8.64 9.87
CA THR A 117 16.78 -7.99 10.83
C THR A 117 17.38 -7.97 12.23
N SER A 118 17.02 -6.96 13.02
CA SER A 118 17.35 -6.91 14.45
C SER A 118 16.55 -7.89 15.32
N GLN A 119 15.62 -8.66 14.71
CA GLN A 119 14.70 -9.54 15.41
C GLN A 119 15.03 -11.04 15.20
N GLY A 120 14.77 -11.86 16.22
CA GLY A 120 14.96 -13.30 16.14
C GLY A 120 13.75 -14.02 15.51
N TRP A 121 14.01 -14.98 14.60
CA TRP A 121 12.98 -15.86 14.05
C TRP A 121 12.41 -16.79 15.13
N ASN A 122 11.10 -16.77 15.32
CA ASN A 122 10.38 -17.68 16.18
C ASN A 122 9.77 -18.81 15.33
N SER A 123 10.24 -20.04 15.54
CA SER A 123 9.77 -21.22 14.78
C SER A 123 8.40 -21.74 15.23
N GLU A 124 7.95 -21.41 16.44
CA GLU A 124 6.65 -21.85 16.98
C GLU A 124 5.50 -21.09 16.31
N TYR A 125 5.68 -19.78 16.12
CA TYR A 125 4.68 -18.90 15.52
C TYR A 125 4.98 -18.51 14.07
N GLY A 126 6.14 -18.93 13.55
CA GLY A 126 6.53 -18.79 12.15
C GLY A 126 6.75 -17.34 11.71
N GLY A 127 7.50 -16.56 12.49
CA GLY A 127 7.78 -15.15 12.18
C GLY A 127 8.88 -14.52 13.04
N TYR A 128 9.39 -13.38 12.62
CA TYR A 128 10.33 -12.55 13.39
C TYR A 128 9.61 -11.87 14.55
N ASN A 129 10.07 -12.14 15.78
CA ASN A 129 9.42 -11.64 16.98
C ASN A 129 9.60 -10.13 17.12
N VAL A 130 8.50 -9.38 17.16
CA VAL A 130 8.46 -7.97 17.53
C VAL A 130 7.67 -7.85 18.84
N PRO A 131 8.37 -7.80 19.99
CA PRO A 131 7.72 -7.59 21.27
C PRO A 131 6.89 -6.31 21.35
N LEU A 132 5.87 -6.35 22.22
CA LEU A 132 5.01 -5.22 22.55
C LEU A 132 5.85 -4.03 23.01
N GLY A 133 5.42 -2.83 22.62
CA GLY A 133 6.11 -1.59 22.97
C GLY A 133 7.54 -1.48 22.45
N ILE A 134 7.99 -2.35 21.53
CA ILE A 134 9.27 -2.12 20.84
C ILE A 134 9.15 -0.92 19.92
N ILE A 135 10.11 -0.05 20.12
CA ILE A 135 10.44 1.05 19.25
C ILE A 135 11.69 0.61 18.49
N ASN A 136 11.66 0.65 17.16
CA ASN A 136 12.79 0.40 16.25
C ASN A 136 13.16 -1.06 15.91
N ALA A 137 12.19 -1.90 15.51
CA ALA A 137 12.53 -3.13 14.79
C ALA A 137 12.92 -2.81 13.34
N THR A 138 14.06 -3.32 12.88
CA THR A 138 14.59 -3.05 11.53
C THR A 138 14.56 -4.33 10.70
N PHE A 139 14.13 -4.21 9.46
CA PHE A 139 14.06 -5.29 8.48
C PHE A 139 14.73 -4.83 7.18
N VAL A 140 15.70 -5.60 6.69
CA VAL A 140 16.38 -5.34 5.43
C VAL A 140 15.83 -6.31 4.39
N LEU A 141 15.07 -5.78 3.43
CA LEU A 141 14.61 -6.51 2.27
C LEU A 141 15.68 -6.46 1.19
N ASN A 142 16.07 -7.62 0.68
CA ASN A 142 16.94 -7.73 -0.49
C ASN A 142 16.08 -8.07 -1.72
N ILE A 143 16.21 -7.27 -2.76
CA ILE A 143 15.31 -7.18 -3.89
C ILE A 143 16.15 -7.16 -5.15
N ASN A 144 16.02 -8.16 -6.01
CA ASN A 144 16.81 -8.20 -7.25
C ASN A 144 16.44 -7.07 -8.22
N SER A 145 15.19 -6.55 -8.14
CA SER A 145 14.64 -5.57 -9.07
C SER A 145 13.19 -5.13 -8.67
N LEU A 146 12.95 -3.83 -8.51
CA LEU A 146 11.77 -3.08 -7.99
C LEU A 146 10.80 -2.29 -8.96
N SER A 147 10.79 -2.51 -10.27
CA SER A 147 10.19 -1.60 -11.30
C SER A 147 8.83 -2.04 -11.63
N ILE A 148 8.08 -1.01 -11.89
CA ILE A 148 6.65 -1.04 -12.06
C ILE A 148 6.30 -1.64 -13.43
N ASN A 149 7.31 -2.03 -14.22
CA ASN A 149 7.22 -3.04 -15.30
C ASN A 149 8.35 -4.12 -15.30
N GLN A 150 9.38 -4.02 -14.41
CA GLN A 150 10.62 -4.82 -14.19
C GLN A 150 11.75 -3.97 -13.52
N GLY A 151 11.95 -3.94 -12.21
CA GLY A 151 13.22 -3.36 -11.59
C GLY A 151 13.54 -2.08 -10.71
N GLU A 152 12.89 -0.91 -10.69
CA GLU A 152 13.18 0.32 -9.98
C GLU A 152 11.89 1.04 -9.49
N ILE A 153 11.84 1.40 -8.20
CA ILE A 153 10.90 2.43 -7.73
C ILE A 153 11.55 3.79 -8.00
N ASP A 154 11.00 4.54 -8.97
CA ASP A 154 11.48 5.86 -9.32
C ASP A 154 11.10 6.93 -8.28
N LYS A 155 11.84 8.06 -8.28
CA LYS A 155 11.43 9.25 -7.54
C LYS A 155 10.06 9.72 -8.00
N GLY A 156 9.16 9.95 -7.05
CA GLY A 156 7.77 10.35 -7.28
C GLY A 156 6.79 9.18 -7.33
N GLU A 157 7.27 7.94 -7.40
CA GLU A 157 6.41 6.75 -7.33
C GLU A 157 5.86 6.56 -5.93
N SER A 158 4.65 6.00 -5.87
CA SER A 158 3.91 5.84 -4.62
C SER A 158 3.45 4.40 -4.43
N PHE A 159 3.61 3.87 -3.23
CA PHE A 159 3.25 2.49 -2.86
C PHE A 159 2.95 2.40 -1.36
N TYR A 160 2.40 1.28 -0.93
CA TYR A 160 2.21 0.95 0.49
C TYR A 160 3.15 -0.17 0.89
N ILE A 161 3.46 -0.24 2.19
CA ILE A 161 4.09 -1.40 2.80
C ILE A 161 3.03 -2.21 3.51
N VAL A 162 2.97 -3.50 3.25
CA VAL A 162 2.09 -4.45 3.91
C VAL A 162 2.93 -5.37 4.78
N VAL A 163 2.66 -5.41 6.07
CA VAL A 163 3.31 -6.31 7.02
C VAL A 163 2.34 -7.41 7.37
N TYR A 164 2.69 -8.64 7.00
CA TYR A 164 1.94 -9.84 7.39
C TYR A 164 2.48 -10.34 8.72
N TYR A 165 1.60 -10.50 9.70
CA TYR A 165 2.01 -10.92 11.03
C TYR A 165 1.01 -11.88 11.67
N THR A 166 1.50 -12.52 12.72
CA THR A 166 0.73 -13.39 13.58
C THR A 166 0.88 -12.94 15.02
N TYR A 167 -0.17 -13.07 15.83
CA TYR A 167 -0.09 -12.84 17.27
C TYR A 167 -1.00 -13.80 18.02
N VAL A 168 -0.74 -13.96 19.32
CA VAL A 168 -1.54 -14.84 20.18
C VAL A 168 -2.49 -14.00 21.01
N THR A 169 -3.77 -14.38 21.02
CA THR A 169 -4.81 -13.75 21.84
C THR A 169 -5.49 -14.78 22.74
N GLU A 170 -6.05 -14.31 23.84
CA GLU A 170 -6.82 -15.14 24.76
C GLU A 170 -8.31 -15.03 24.41
N VAL A 171 -8.95 -16.19 24.22
CA VAL A 171 -10.38 -16.32 23.92
C VAL A 171 -11.00 -17.22 24.97
N GLY A 172 -11.47 -16.62 26.06
CA GLY A 172 -11.91 -17.36 27.23
C GLY A 172 -10.75 -18.14 27.87
N PRO A 173 -10.87 -19.45 28.13
CA PRO A 173 -9.79 -20.24 28.75
C PRO A 173 -8.76 -20.78 27.74
N ARG A 174 -8.76 -20.30 26.49
CA ARG A 174 -7.90 -20.83 25.41
C ARG A 174 -7.08 -19.71 24.78
N PHE A 175 -5.92 -20.09 24.26
CA PHE A 175 -5.11 -19.23 23.40
C PHE A 175 -5.40 -19.55 21.94
N GLU A 176 -5.59 -18.50 21.14
CA GLU A 176 -5.78 -18.60 19.70
C GLU A 176 -4.71 -17.78 18.98
N THR A 177 -4.28 -18.30 17.83
CA THR A 177 -3.32 -17.63 16.95
C THR A 177 -4.10 -16.88 15.88
N VAL A 178 -3.91 -15.57 15.82
CA VAL A 178 -4.55 -14.69 14.84
C VAL A 178 -3.50 -14.27 13.82
N THR A 179 -3.79 -14.45 12.54
CA THR A 179 -2.96 -13.95 11.44
C THR A 179 -3.70 -12.80 10.77
N ASP A 180 -3.00 -11.69 10.58
CA ASP A 180 -3.56 -10.46 10.03
C ASP A 180 -2.45 -9.68 9.30
N PHE A 181 -2.79 -8.53 8.73
CA PHE A 181 -1.84 -7.63 8.12
C PHE A 181 -2.04 -6.17 8.54
N ARG A 182 -0.98 -5.38 8.38
CA ARG A 182 -1.03 -3.92 8.52
C ARG A 182 -0.43 -3.27 7.31
N GLN A 183 -1.19 -2.34 6.74
CA GLN A 183 -0.77 -1.52 5.62
C GLN A 183 -0.32 -0.15 6.14
N SER A 184 0.79 0.36 5.62
CA SER A 184 1.23 1.73 5.87
C SER A 184 0.29 2.73 5.22
N LYS A 185 0.52 4.03 5.49
CA LYS A 185 0.00 5.08 4.60
C LYS A 185 0.71 4.99 3.25
N LEU A 186 0.14 5.62 2.21
CA LEU A 186 0.81 5.77 0.92
C LEU A 186 2.15 6.49 1.13
N ILE A 187 3.24 5.87 0.68
CA ILE A 187 4.59 6.39 0.75
C ILE A 187 4.97 6.85 -0.64
N THR A 188 5.55 8.05 -0.75
CA THR A 188 6.08 8.59 -2.00
C THR A 188 7.58 8.80 -1.85
N LEU A 189 8.37 8.28 -2.79
CA LEU A 189 9.82 8.55 -2.79
C LEU A 189 10.11 9.96 -3.30
N LEU A 190 10.96 10.69 -2.60
CA LEU A 190 11.35 12.07 -2.91
C LEU A 190 12.76 12.13 -3.56
#